data_AF-A0A955PNJ1-F1
#
_entry.id   AF-A0A955PNJ1-F1
#
_cell.length_a   1.000
_cell.length_b   1.000
_cell.length_c   1.000
_cell.angle_alpha   90.00
_cell.angle_beta   90.00
_cell.angle_gamma   90.00
#
_symmetry.space_group_name_H-M   'P 1'
#
loop_
_entity.id
_entity.type
_entity.pdbx_description
1 polymer ?
#
loop_
_entity_poly.entity_id
_entity_poly.type
_entity_poly.pdbx_seq_one_letter_code
_entity_poly.pdbx_strand_id
1 'polypeptide(L)'
;GGAEAVKLEGGVDEADKIQAMTRAGIPVISHIGVQPQSVLLTGQFRASRGKALDDVRKLIEDARAVEKAGAFAVVVEAVPISVGKKITESISIPTLGIGAGPHCDGQVLVTHDLLGLFTAFKPKFAKRYAQLAETIDSALKDFVREVNESSFPDDTHSYHLKDDHLLEEIEKL
;
A
#
# COMPACT_ATOMS: atom_id res chain seq x y z
N GLY A 1 10.22 -16.08 -1.23
CA GLY A 1 9.81 -14.84 -0.55
C GLY A 1 9.05 -15.21 0.70
N GLY A 2 9.70 -15.13 1.87
CA GLY A 2 9.23 -15.68 3.15
C GLY A 2 8.00 -14.99 3.76
N ALA A 3 6.91 -14.94 3.00
CA ALA A 3 5.61 -14.52 3.50
C ALA A 3 4.97 -15.64 4.34
N GLU A 4 4.36 -15.27 5.45
CA GLU A 4 3.64 -16.19 6.34
C GLU A 4 2.16 -16.36 5.94
N ALA A 5 1.66 -15.47 5.08
CA ALA A 5 0.30 -15.47 4.57
C ALA A 5 0.24 -14.90 3.15
N VAL A 6 -0.85 -15.18 2.45
CA VAL A 6 -1.13 -14.62 1.12
C VAL A 6 -2.43 -13.82 1.13
N LYS A 7 -2.51 -12.78 0.28
CA LYS A 7 -3.75 -12.03 0.04
C LYS A 7 -4.30 -12.36 -1.34
N LEU A 8 -5.58 -12.76 -1.41
CA LEU A 8 -6.29 -13.00 -2.67
C LEU A 8 -7.46 -12.02 -2.81
N GLU A 9 -7.61 -11.41 -4.00
CA GLU A 9 -8.81 -10.63 -4.34
C GLU A 9 -9.92 -11.57 -4.78
N GLY A 10 -11.06 -11.52 -4.10
CA GLY A 10 -12.20 -12.38 -4.42
C GLY A 10 -13.11 -12.61 -3.24
N GLY A 11 -14.41 -12.69 -3.53
CA GLY A 11 -15.46 -13.07 -2.59
C GLY A 11 -15.92 -14.51 -2.82
N VAL A 12 -17.21 -14.70 -3.09
CA VAL A 12 -17.81 -16.01 -3.39
C VAL A 12 -17.06 -16.74 -4.51
N ASP A 13 -16.69 -16.04 -5.58
CA ASP A 13 -16.07 -16.63 -6.79
C ASP A 13 -14.68 -17.25 -6.53
N GLU A 14 -14.04 -16.87 -5.42
CA GLU A 14 -12.69 -17.34 -5.04
C GLU A 14 -12.69 -18.22 -3.78
N ALA A 15 -13.87 -18.52 -3.23
CA ALA A 15 -14.01 -19.30 -2.01
C ALA A 15 -13.42 -20.73 -2.14
N ASP A 16 -13.52 -21.33 -3.31
CA ASP A 16 -12.93 -22.64 -3.62
C ASP A 16 -11.40 -22.62 -3.51
N LYS A 17 -10.76 -21.58 -4.06
CA LYS A 17 -9.31 -21.37 -4.05
C LYS A 17 -8.81 -21.01 -2.66
N ILE A 18 -9.53 -20.16 -1.94
CA ILE A 18 -9.25 -19.86 -0.53
C ILE A 18 -9.28 -21.16 0.28
N GLN A 19 -10.32 -21.98 0.12
CA GLN A 19 -10.44 -23.25 0.83
C GLN A 19 -9.31 -24.23 0.47
N ALA A 20 -8.91 -24.31 -0.79
CA ALA A 20 -7.80 -25.16 -1.21
C ALA A 20 -6.49 -24.76 -0.53
N MET A 21 -6.19 -23.45 -0.49
CA MET A 21 -4.98 -22.93 0.16
C MET A 21 -4.99 -23.14 1.66
N THR A 22 -6.10 -22.84 2.34
CA THR A 22 -6.22 -22.99 3.80
C THR A 22 -6.12 -24.45 4.22
N ARG A 23 -6.71 -25.39 3.46
CA ARG A 23 -6.54 -26.84 3.67
C ARG A 23 -5.12 -27.32 3.47
N ALA A 24 -4.36 -26.66 2.61
CA ALA A 24 -2.94 -26.94 2.42
C ALA A 24 -2.04 -26.30 3.51
N GLY A 25 -2.63 -25.64 4.51
CA GLY A 25 -1.89 -24.99 5.60
C GLY A 25 -1.35 -23.61 5.25
N ILE A 26 -1.86 -22.97 4.18
CA ILE A 26 -1.46 -21.62 3.76
C ILE A 26 -2.48 -20.62 4.33
N PRO A 27 -2.09 -19.72 5.25
CA PRO A 27 -2.99 -18.68 5.76
C PRO A 27 -3.37 -17.68 4.67
N VAL A 28 -4.67 -17.36 4.58
CA VAL A 28 -5.22 -16.47 3.55
C VAL A 28 -5.92 -15.27 4.17
N ILE A 29 -5.58 -14.08 3.68
CA ILE A 29 -6.36 -12.86 3.81
C ILE A 29 -7.17 -12.69 2.52
N SER A 30 -8.50 -12.60 2.61
CA SER A 30 -9.32 -12.27 1.44
C SER A 30 -9.36 -10.75 1.23
N HIS A 31 -9.80 -10.30 0.05
CA HIS A 31 -10.04 -8.91 -0.27
C HIS A 31 -11.34 -8.77 -1.08
N ILE A 32 -12.29 -8.03 -0.52
CA ILE A 32 -13.60 -7.72 -1.12
C ILE A 32 -13.79 -6.20 -1.26
N GLY A 33 -14.84 -5.78 -1.98
CA GLY A 33 -15.08 -4.37 -2.30
C GLY A 33 -14.55 -4.03 -3.69
N VAL A 34 -13.81 -2.93 -3.82
CA VAL A 34 -13.07 -2.63 -5.05
C VAL A 34 -11.84 -3.52 -5.10
N GLN A 35 -11.72 -4.35 -6.13
CA GLN A 35 -10.60 -5.28 -6.34
C GLN A 35 -9.74 -4.76 -7.50
N PRO A 36 -8.58 -4.11 -7.25
CA PRO A 36 -7.81 -3.44 -8.28
C PRO A 36 -7.41 -4.33 -9.47
N GLN A 37 -7.21 -5.63 -9.27
CA GLN A 37 -6.87 -6.58 -10.36
C GLN A 37 -8.03 -6.75 -11.35
N SER A 38 -9.28 -6.54 -10.91
CA SER A 38 -10.47 -6.67 -11.76
C SER A 38 -10.78 -5.43 -12.61
N VAL A 39 -10.08 -4.31 -12.38
CA VAL A 39 -10.32 -3.03 -13.08
C VAL A 39 -10.11 -3.18 -14.58
N LEU A 40 -9.02 -3.84 -14.99
CA LEU A 40 -8.70 -4.04 -16.41
C LEU A 40 -9.64 -5.05 -17.08
N LEU A 41 -10.13 -6.02 -16.32
CA LEU A 41 -11.03 -7.07 -16.83
C LEU A 41 -12.46 -6.56 -17.03
N THR A 42 -12.92 -5.67 -16.15
CA THR A 42 -14.30 -5.16 -16.17
C THR A 42 -14.44 -3.88 -16.99
N GLY A 43 -13.33 -3.23 -17.36
CA GLY A 43 -13.30 -1.94 -18.06
C GLY A 43 -13.95 -0.80 -17.28
N GLN A 44 -14.33 -1.03 -16.02
CA GLN A 44 -15.06 -0.09 -15.18
C GLN A 44 -14.23 0.18 -13.92
N PHE A 45 -13.51 1.30 -13.93
CA PHE A 45 -12.95 1.82 -12.69
C PHE A 45 -14.08 2.35 -11.81
N ARG A 46 -14.53 1.54 -10.84
CA ARG A 46 -15.49 1.98 -9.83
C ARG A 46 -14.73 2.51 -8.63
N ALA A 47 -14.84 3.82 -8.39
CA ALA A 47 -14.21 4.47 -7.25
C ALA A 47 -14.71 3.95 -5.88
N SER A 48 -15.86 3.28 -5.82
CA SER A 48 -16.35 2.61 -4.61
C SER A 48 -17.46 1.59 -4.94
N ARG A 49 -17.68 0.62 -4.05
CA ARG A 49 -18.79 -0.36 -4.06
C ARG A 49 -19.81 -0.07 -2.96
N GLY A 50 -20.91 -0.82 -2.89
CA GLY A 50 -21.91 -0.74 -1.82
C GLY A 50 -22.90 0.43 -1.93
N LYS A 51 -23.18 0.92 -3.15
CA LYS A 51 -24.10 2.06 -3.38
C LYS A 51 -25.57 1.66 -3.57
N ALA A 52 -25.84 0.38 -3.82
CA ALA A 52 -27.18 -0.17 -4.00
C ALA A 52 -27.34 -1.37 -3.07
N LEU A 53 -28.57 -1.62 -2.62
CA LEU A 53 -28.87 -2.67 -1.64
C LEU A 53 -28.38 -4.05 -2.10
N ASP A 54 -28.52 -4.38 -3.38
CA ASP A 54 -28.07 -5.66 -3.92
C ASP A 54 -26.54 -5.78 -3.94
N ASP A 55 -25.80 -4.69 -4.15
CA ASP A 55 -24.34 -4.67 -4.06
C ASP A 55 -23.90 -4.85 -2.60
N VAL A 56 -24.61 -4.24 -1.64
CA VAL A 56 -24.36 -4.44 -0.21
C VAL A 56 -24.64 -5.88 0.21
N ARG A 57 -25.73 -6.49 -0.27
CA ARG A 57 -26.04 -7.91 -0.03
C ARG A 57 -24.93 -8.82 -0.54
N LYS A 58 -24.45 -8.59 -1.76
CA LYS A 58 -23.34 -9.33 -2.36
C LYS A 58 -22.05 -9.20 -1.55
N LEU A 59 -21.69 -7.99 -1.12
CA LEU A 59 -20.49 -7.79 -0.29
C LEU A 59 -20.56 -8.53 1.05
N ILE A 60 -21.74 -8.59 1.68
CA ILE A 60 -21.93 -9.36 2.91
C ILE A 60 -21.86 -10.87 2.63
N GLU A 61 -22.41 -11.32 1.50
CA GLU A 61 -22.30 -12.71 1.05
C GLU A 61 -20.84 -13.10 0.78
N ASP A 62 -20.08 -12.24 0.08
CA ASP A 62 -18.65 -12.39 -0.16
C ASP A 62 -17.89 -12.53 1.15
N ALA A 63 -18.11 -11.62 2.10
CA ALA A 63 -17.46 -11.66 3.42
C ALA A 63 -17.68 -12.98 4.15
N ARG A 64 -18.92 -13.48 4.16
CA ARG A 64 -19.28 -14.76 4.79
C ARG A 64 -18.70 -15.96 4.05
N ALA A 65 -18.67 -15.89 2.72
CA ALA A 65 -18.16 -16.98 1.89
C ALA A 65 -16.66 -17.18 2.13
N VAL A 66 -15.89 -16.09 2.21
CA VAL A 66 -14.43 -16.17 2.41
C VAL A 66 -14.07 -16.57 3.84
N GLU A 67 -14.84 -16.15 4.83
CA GLU A 67 -14.74 -16.65 6.19
C GLU A 67 -15.00 -18.17 6.23
N LYS A 68 -16.11 -18.63 5.63
CA LYS A 68 -16.44 -20.06 5.56
C LYS A 68 -15.38 -20.88 4.81
N ALA A 69 -14.70 -20.28 3.84
CA ALA A 69 -13.59 -20.90 3.11
C ALA A 69 -12.30 -20.99 3.95
N GLY A 70 -12.23 -20.33 5.11
CA GLY A 70 -11.11 -20.40 6.04
C GLY A 70 -10.13 -19.23 5.94
N ALA A 71 -10.49 -18.12 5.27
CA ALA A 71 -9.70 -16.90 5.38
C ALA A 71 -9.67 -16.47 6.85
N PHE A 72 -8.50 -16.04 7.34
CA PHE A 72 -8.37 -15.63 8.75
C PHE A 72 -8.60 -14.13 8.95
N ALA A 73 -8.63 -13.34 7.87
CA ALA A 73 -8.97 -11.92 7.86
C ALA A 73 -9.47 -11.52 6.46
N VAL A 74 -10.12 -10.35 6.36
CA VAL A 74 -10.57 -9.81 5.08
C VAL A 74 -10.29 -8.32 4.95
N VAL A 75 -9.70 -7.90 3.83
CA VAL A 75 -9.60 -6.50 3.43
C VAL A 75 -10.92 -6.04 2.83
N VAL A 76 -11.42 -4.89 3.29
CA VAL A 76 -12.63 -4.24 2.77
C VAL A 76 -12.21 -2.92 2.14
N GLU A 77 -12.26 -2.84 0.81
CA GLU A 77 -11.78 -1.68 0.06
C GLU A 77 -12.91 -0.84 -0.54
N ALA A 78 -12.82 0.48 -0.29
CA ALA A 78 -13.62 1.52 -0.91
C ALA A 78 -15.15 1.24 -0.89
N VAL A 79 -15.71 1.18 0.32
CA VAL A 79 -17.16 1.04 0.56
C VAL A 79 -17.66 2.16 1.49
N PRO A 80 -18.95 2.54 1.46
CA PRO A 80 -19.51 3.48 2.44
C PRO A 80 -19.28 3.02 3.88
N ILE A 81 -19.12 3.99 4.79
CA ILE A 81 -18.86 3.74 6.21
C ILE A 81 -19.89 2.78 6.84
N SER A 82 -21.17 2.94 6.50
CA SER A 82 -22.25 2.06 6.97
C SER A 82 -22.13 0.63 6.45
N VAL A 83 -21.60 0.45 5.23
CA VAL A 83 -21.39 -0.86 4.62
C VAL A 83 -20.17 -1.54 5.25
N GLY A 84 -19.07 -0.83 5.45
CA GLY A 84 -17.89 -1.36 6.15
C GLY A 84 -18.22 -1.81 7.58
N LYS A 85 -19.01 -1.00 8.30
CA LYS A 85 -19.56 -1.39 9.61
C LYS A 85 -20.41 -2.67 9.51
N LYS A 86 -21.34 -2.72 8.56
CA LYS A 86 -22.24 -3.87 8.42
C LYS A 86 -21.52 -5.17 8.07
N ILE A 87 -20.48 -5.10 7.24
CA ILE A 87 -19.61 -6.24 6.90
C ILE A 87 -18.90 -6.73 8.15
N THR A 88 -18.27 -5.83 8.91
CA THR A 88 -17.54 -6.17 10.14
C THR A 88 -18.45 -6.82 11.17
N GLU A 89 -19.68 -6.32 11.35
CA GLU A 89 -20.68 -6.94 12.23
C GLU A 89 -21.22 -8.30 11.73
N SER A 90 -20.94 -8.70 10.49
CA SER A 90 -21.56 -9.86 9.85
C SER A 90 -20.72 -11.13 9.80
N ILE A 91 -19.44 -11.02 10.21
CA ILE A 91 -18.44 -12.08 10.23
C ILE A 91 -17.67 -12.02 11.56
N SER A 92 -16.96 -13.10 11.91
CA SER A 92 -16.17 -13.22 13.13
C SER A 92 -14.67 -12.98 12.94
N ILE A 93 -14.16 -13.11 11.71
CA ILE A 93 -12.76 -12.82 11.38
C ILE A 93 -12.49 -11.31 11.30
N PRO A 94 -11.28 -10.84 11.63
CA PRO A 94 -10.93 -9.42 11.55
C PRO A 94 -11.11 -8.81 10.15
N THR A 95 -11.66 -7.60 10.12
CA THR A 95 -11.73 -6.76 8.91
C THR A 95 -10.63 -5.70 8.88
N LEU A 96 -9.98 -5.54 7.73
CA LEU A 96 -8.98 -4.50 7.48
C LEU A 96 -9.55 -3.49 6.47
N GLY A 97 -9.88 -2.29 6.94
CA GLY A 97 -10.47 -1.25 6.11
C GLY A 97 -9.43 -0.45 5.32
N ILE A 98 -9.71 -0.20 4.04
CA ILE A 98 -9.05 0.83 3.23
C ILE A 98 -10.11 1.63 2.49
N GLY A 99 -10.44 2.80 3.04
CA GLY A 99 -11.61 3.56 2.57
C GLY A 99 -12.95 2.89 2.86
N ALA A 100 -13.04 2.10 3.94
CA ALA A 100 -14.26 1.43 4.42
C ALA A 100 -14.83 2.04 5.73
N GLY A 101 -14.25 3.16 6.19
CA GLY A 101 -14.63 3.81 7.44
C GLY A 101 -13.92 3.24 8.68
N PRO A 102 -14.14 3.84 9.86
CA PRO A 102 -13.41 3.52 11.09
C PRO A 102 -13.95 2.29 11.83
N HIS A 103 -14.96 1.62 11.30
CA HIS A 103 -15.65 0.52 11.99
C HIS A 103 -15.11 -0.87 11.61
N CYS A 104 -14.10 -0.94 10.74
CA CYS A 104 -13.32 -2.17 10.56
C CYS A 104 -12.36 -2.36 11.73
N ASP A 105 -12.00 -3.60 12.05
CA ASP A 105 -11.15 -3.95 13.20
C ASP A 105 -9.73 -3.41 13.09
N GLY A 106 -9.24 -3.25 11.86
CA GLY A 106 -7.97 -2.61 11.54
C GLY A 106 -8.07 -1.74 10.30
N GLN A 107 -6.97 -1.06 9.97
CA GLN A 107 -6.87 -0.19 8.81
C GLN A 107 -5.60 -0.51 8.04
N VAL A 108 -5.65 -0.37 6.71
CA VAL A 108 -4.50 -0.50 5.83
C VAL A 108 -4.45 0.68 4.85
N LEU A 109 -3.26 1.19 4.60
CA LEU A 109 -2.99 2.22 3.61
C LEU A 109 -1.70 1.88 2.86
N VAL A 110 -1.59 2.36 1.62
CA VAL A 110 -0.35 2.28 0.87
C VAL A 110 0.65 3.28 1.49
N THR A 111 1.83 2.80 1.86
CA THR A 111 2.86 3.62 2.53
C THR A 111 3.22 4.89 1.76
N HIS A 112 3.25 4.81 0.42
CA HIS A 112 3.55 5.96 -0.43
C HIS A 112 2.47 7.05 -0.37
N ASP A 113 1.18 6.66 -0.33
CA ASP A 113 0.07 7.59 -0.15
C ASP A 113 0.10 8.20 1.24
N LEU A 114 0.43 7.39 2.25
CA LEU A 114 0.55 7.81 3.66
C LEU A 114 1.69 8.83 3.84
N LEU A 115 2.85 8.59 3.23
CA LEU A 115 4.04 9.45 3.36
C LEU A 115 4.08 10.60 2.34
N GLY A 116 3.11 10.65 1.42
CA GLY A 116 3.05 11.70 0.40
C GLY A 116 4.23 11.65 -0.59
N LEU A 117 4.64 10.44 -1.00
CA LEU A 117 5.71 10.23 -1.99
C LEU A 117 5.25 10.48 -3.44
N PHE A 118 3.94 10.35 -3.70
CA PHE A 118 3.35 10.66 -5.00
C PHE A 118 2.36 11.82 -4.88
N THR A 119 2.48 12.79 -5.78
CA THR A 119 1.66 14.02 -5.77
C THR A 119 0.55 14.02 -6.82
N ALA A 120 0.72 13.26 -7.91
CA ALA A 120 -0.18 13.27 -9.08
C ALA A 120 -1.58 12.70 -8.82
N PHE A 121 -1.70 11.70 -7.94
CA PHE A 121 -2.97 11.10 -7.58
C PHE A 121 -3.08 11.00 -6.05
N LYS A 122 -4.25 11.36 -5.52
CA LYS A 122 -4.55 11.27 -4.09
C LYS A 122 -5.88 10.55 -3.91
N PRO A 123 -5.88 9.29 -3.46
CA PRO A 123 -7.12 8.61 -3.09
C PRO A 123 -7.85 9.40 -2.00
N LYS A 124 -9.17 9.57 -2.13
CA LYS A 124 -9.99 10.32 -1.17
C LYS A 124 -9.86 9.78 0.26
N PHE A 125 -9.64 8.47 0.41
CA PHE A 125 -9.54 7.79 1.70
C PHE A 125 -8.14 7.87 2.34
N ALA A 126 -7.12 8.31 1.60
CA ALA A 126 -5.75 8.35 2.12
C ALA A 126 -5.46 9.70 2.80
N LYS A 127 -5.20 9.66 4.11
CA LYS A 127 -4.61 10.78 4.85
C LYS A 127 -3.09 10.75 4.66
N ARG A 128 -2.53 11.88 4.23
CA ARG A 128 -1.07 12.10 4.25
C ARG A 128 -0.64 12.47 5.66
N TYR A 129 0.36 11.77 6.16
CA TYR A 129 1.04 12.05 7.44
C TYR A 129 2.40 12.72 7.22
N ALA A 130 2.92 12.70 6.00
CA ALA A 130 4.10 13.44 5.56
C ALA A 130 3.93 13.92 4.11
N GLN A 131 4.87 14.74 3.64
CA GLN A 131 4.93 15.28 2.29
C GLN A 131 6.32 15.07 1.69
N LEU A 132 6.78 13.83 1.70
CA LEU A 132 8.17 13.49 1.38
C LEU A 132 8.56 13.81 -0.06
N ALA A 133 7.62 13.86 -1.00
CA ALA A 133 7.92 14.24 -2.38
C ALA A 133 8.61 15.62 -2.47
N GLU A 134 8.12 16.61 -1.72
CA GLU A 134 8.70 17.96 -1.70
C GLU A 134 10.05 17.98 -1.00
N THR A 135 10.19 17.23 0.09
CA THR A 135 11.46 17.08 0.81
C THR A 135 12.53 16.45 -0.08
N ILE A 136 12.18 15.40 -0.80
CA ILE A 136 13.09 14.71 -1.74
C ILE A 136 13.45 15.64 -2.90
N ASP A 137 12.48 16.32 -3.50
CA ASP A 137 12.72 17.25 -4.61
C ASP A 137 13.67 18.39 -4.21
N SER A 138 13.47 18.99 -3.02
CA SER A 138 14.38 20.02 -2.49
C SER A 138 15.79 19.47 -2.29
N ALA A 139 15.93 18.33 -1.61
CA ALA A 139 17.23 17.74 -1.32
C ALA A 139 18.02 17.42 -2.60
N LEU A 140 17.34 16.92 -3.64
CA LEU A 140 17.97 16.64 -4.93
C LEU A 140 18.40 17.93 -5.65
N LYS A 141 17.58 18.99 -5.59
CA LYS A 141 17.95 20.30 -6.18
C LYS A 141 19.12 20.94 -5.45
N ASP A 142 19.15 20.85 -4.12
CA ASP A 142 20.25 21.36 -3.31
C ASP A 142 21.55 20.63 -3.62
N PHE A 143 21.53 19.30 -3.68
CA PHE A 143 22.69 18.50 -4.10
C PHE A 143 23.18 18.87 -5.51
N VAL A 144 22.27 18.96 -6.49
CA VAL A 144 22.63 19.35 -7.87
C VAL A 144 23.24 20.75 -7.92
N ARG A 145 22.69 21.70 -7.14
CA ARG A 145 23.26 23.05 -7.03
C ARG A 145 24.68 23.00 -6.47
N GLU A 146 24.89 22.32 -5.35
CA GLU A 146 26.19 22.27 -4.68
C GLU A 146 27.27 21.59 -5.53
N VAL A 147 26.91 20.54 -6.29
CA VAL A 147 27.82 19.91 -7.26
C VAL A 147 28.18 20.87 -8.40
N ASN A 148 27.19 21.58 -8.97
CA ASN A 148 27.44 22.52 -10.06
C ASN A 148 28.26 23.74 -9.63
N GLU A 149 28.10 24.17 -8.38
CA GLU A 149 28.87 25.26 -7.77
C GLU A 149 30.24 24.80 -7.24
N SER A 150 30.53 23.49 -7.32
CA SER A 150 31.72 22.87 -6.72
C SER A 150 31.87 23.15 -5.21
N SER A 151 30.76 23.39 -4.51
CA SER A 151 30.72 23.53 -3.05
C SER A 151 30.55 22.19 -2.34
N PHE A 152 30.08 21.16 -3.06
CA PHE A 152 30.13 19.76 -2.64
C PHE A 152 30.90 18.90 -3.66
N PRO A 153 31.77 17.96 -3.22
CA PRO A 153 32.20 17.76 -1.83
C PRO A 153 33.07 18.93 -1.35
N ASP A 154 32.91 19.30 -0.08
CA ASP A 154 33.81 20.25 0.58
C ASP A 154 35.02 19.50 1.18
N ASP A 155 35.87 20.24 1.89
CA ASP A 155 37.04 19.71 2.58
C ASP A 155 36.72 18.59 3.57
N THR A 156 35.62 18.73 4.32
CA THR A 156 35.21 17.76 5.35
C THR A 156 34.64 16.47 4.77
N HIS A 157 34.14 16.54 3.54
CA HIS A 157 33.66 15.41 2.76
C HIS A 157 34.73 14.86 1.80
N SER A 158 35.99 15.30 1.95
CA SER A 158 37.12 14.91 1.09
C SER A 158 38.24 14.26 1.91
N TYR A 159 39.02 13.39 1.25
CA TYR A 159 40.24 12.83 1.84
C TYR A 159 41.46 13.62 1.38
N HIS A 160 42.39 13.84 2.31
CA HIS A 160 43.64 14.55 2.05
C HIS A 160 44.82 13.60 2.02
N LEU A 161 45.71 13.78 1.03
CA LEU A 161 47.04 13.18 1.08
C LEU A 161 47.80 13.80 2.26
N LYS A 162 48.48 12.96 3.02
CA LYS A 162 49.29 13.38 4.18
C LYS A 162 50.79 13.40 3.89
N ASP A 163 51.19 12.95 2.70
CA ASP A 163 52.58 12.83 2.28
C ASP A 163 52.94 13.97 1.31
N ASP A 164 53.71 14.92 1.80
CA ASP A 164 54.12 16.11 1.05
C ASP A 164 55.02 15.77 -0.15
N HIS A 165 55.83 14.71 -0.07
CA HIS A 165 56.66 14.28 -1.20
C HIS A 165 55.82 13.76 -2.35
N LEU A 166 54.80 12.97 -2.04
CA LEU A 166 53.86 12.48 -3.05
C LEU A 166 53.05 13.63 -3.68
N LEU A 167 52.66 14.64 -2.88
CA LEU A 167 52.01 15.85 -3.40
C LEU A 167 52.89 16.58 -4.43
N GLU A 168 54.17 16.80 -4.11
CA GLU A 168 55.12 17.44 -5.05
C GLU A 168 55.35 16.64 -6.34
N GLU A 169 55.30 15.31 -6.29
CA GLU A 169 55.41 14.47 -7.49
C GLU A 169 54.16 14.57 -8.37
N ILE A 170 52.96 14.66 -7.78
CA ILE A 170 51.69 14.81 -8.51
C ILE A 170 51.64 16.16 -9.24
N GLU A 171 52.09 17.25 -8.63
CA GLU A 171 52.09 18.59 -9.24
C GLU A 171 53.00 18.70 -10.48
N LYS A 172 53.95 17.78 -10.66
CA LYS A 172 54.90 17.78 -11.78
C LYS A 172 54.40 17.00 -13.02
N LEU A 173 53.28 16.28 -12.93
CA LEU A 173 52.66 15.55 -14.05
C LEU A 173 51.96 16.50 -15.05
#